data_AF-A0A8S3K1M4-F1
#
_entry.id   AF-A0A8S3K1M4-F1
#
_cell.length_a   1.000
_cell.length_b   1.000
_cell.length_c   1.000
_cell.angle_alpha   90.00
_cell.angle_beta   90.00
_cell.angle_gamma   90.00
#
_symmetry.space_group_name_H-M   'P 1'
#
loop_
_entity.id
_entity.type
_entity.pdbx_description
1 polymer ?
#
loop_
_entity_poly.entity_id
_entity_poly.type
_entity_poly.pdbx_seq_one_letter_code
_entity_poly.pdbx_strand_id
1 'polypeptide(L)'
;MSVQMKSIQFNFHGLLTLVQILVSPLVSISHAIEFFMFQMVVWYDLYVYTPLQIHLSPCMARIPRFIRIGDQCITVFNANIVTYSRTL
;
A
#
# COMPACT_ATOMS: atom_id res chain seq x y z
N MET A 1 -0.88 67.79 -14.80
CA MET A 1 -1.87 66.71 -14.58
C MET A 1 -1.11 65.40 -14.42
N SER A 2 -0.82 64.99 -13.18
CA SER A 2 -0.10 63.76 -12.87
C SER A 2 -1.10 62.60 -12.76
N VAL A 3 -1.05 61.66 -13.70
CA VAL A 3 -1.85 60.43 -13.67
C VAL A 3 -1.26 59.51 -12.61
N GLN A 4 -1.95 59.35 -11.48
CA GLN A 4 -1.57 58.36 -10.48
C GLN A 4 -1.88 56.95 -10.99
N MET A 5 -0.82 56.22 -11.31
CA MET A 5 -0.87 54.81 -11.67
C MET A 5 -1.06 53.99 -10.39
N LYS A 6 -2.32 53.58 -10.12
CA LYS A 6 -2.65 52.68 -8.99
C LYS A 6 -1.99 51.33 -9.23
N SER A 7 -0.94 51.02 -8.49
CA SER A 7 -0.33 49.70 -8.45
C SER A 7 -1.36 48.69 -7.92
N ILE A 8 -1.70 47.69 -8.72
CA ILE A 8 -2.51 46.55 -8.32
C ILE A 8 -1.66 45.74 -7.32
N GLN A 9 -1.88 45.96 -6.01
CA GLN A 9 -1.30 45.08 -4.99
C GLN A 9 -2.04 43.74 -5.04
N PHE A 10 -1.41 42.76 -5.66
CA PHE A 10 -1.92 41.40 -5.73
C PHE A 10 -1.92 40.79 -4.32
N ASN A 11 -3.11 40.51 -3.79
CA ASN A 11 -3.32 40.13 -2.39
C ASN A 11 -2.93 38.65 -2.18
N PHE A 12 -1.61 38.40 -2.08
CA PHE A 12 -1.00 37.06 -2.02
C PHE A 12 -1.56 36.21 -0.87
N HIS A 13 -1.93 36.86 0.24
CA HIS A 13 -2.53 36.20 1.41
C HIS A 13 -3.91 35.63 1.10
N GLY A 14 -4.74 36.38 0.36
CA GLY A 14 -6.07 35.93 -0.08
C GLY A 14 -6.00 34.73 -1.03
N LEU A 15 -5.00 34.72 -1.92
CA LEU A 15 -4.76 33.58 -2.82
C LEU A 15 -4.34 32.32 -2.03
N LEU A 16 -3.43 32.46 -1.07
CA LEU A 16 -2.99 31.36 -0.21
C LEU A 16 -4.15 30.74 0.58
N THR A 17 -5.01 31.57 1.18
CA THR A 17 -6.20 31.06 1.89
C THR A 17 -7.17 30.33 0.97
N LEU A 18 -7.36 30.80 -0.26
CA LEU A 18 -8.22 30.15 -1.25
C LEU A 18 -7.67 28.77 -1.65
N VAL A 19 -6.36 28.69 -1.88
CA VAL A 19 -5.69 27.42 -2.18
C VAL A 19 -5.82 26.44 -1.02
N GLN A 20 -5.63 26.89 0.23
CA GLN A 20 -5.77 26.02 1.40
C GLN A 20 -7.19 25.47 1.58
N ILE A 21 -8.22 26.29 1.35
CA ILE A 21 -9.63 25.86 1.41
C ILE A 21 -9.93 24.79 0.35
N LEU A 22 -9.29 24.87 -0.83
CA LEU A 22 -9.48 23.89 -1.90
C LEU A 22 -8.66 22.61 -1.68
N VAL A 23 -7.44 22.73 -1.16
CA VAL A 23 -6.53 21.59 -0.98
C VAL A 23 -6.87 20.77 0.27
N SER A 24 -7.30 21.42 1.36
CA SER A 24 -7.65 20.73 2.61
C SER A 24 -8.67 19.58 2.45
N PRO A 25 -9.82 19.75 1.77
CA PRO A 25 -10.77 18.66 1.60
C PRO A 25 -10.21 17.53 0.71
N LEU A 26 -9.38 17.85 -0.28
CA LEU A 26 -8.73 16.83 -1.13
C LEU A 26 -7.78 15.96 -0.33
N VAL A 27 -6.99 16.55 0.56
CA VAL A 27 -6.09 15.81 1.46
C VAL A 27 -6.90 14.92 2.41
N SER A 28 -7.97 15.43 3.00
CA SER A 28 -8.86 14.65 3.86
C SER A 28 -9.50 13.46 3.14
N ILE A 29 -9.95 13.65 1.89
CA ILE A 29 -10.50 12.57 1.07
C ILE A 29 -9.40 11.54 0.75
N SER A 30 -8.19 11.99 0.41
CA SER A 30 -7.06 11.10 0.15
C SER A 30 -6.76 10.19 1.35
N HIS A 31 -6.71 10.76 2.56
CA HIS A 31 -6.49 9.97 3.78
C HIS A 31 -7.64 9.01 4.09
N ALA A 32 -8.89 9.41 3.80
CA ALA A 32 -10.03 8.52 3.96
C ALA A 32 -9.96 7.32 3.01
N ILE A 33 -9.58 7.56 1.74
CA ILE A 33 -9.38 6.50 0.74
C ILE A 33 -8.23 5.58 1.17
N GLU A 34 -7.10 6.16 1.58
CA GLU A 34 -5.93 5.42 2.07
C GLU A 34 -6.30 4.49 3.23
N PHE A 35 -6.99 5.00 4.24
CA PHE A 35 -7.48 4.21 5.37
C PHE A 35 -8.36 3.05 4.93
N PHE A 36 -9.30 3.31 4.01
CA PHE A 36 -10.19 2.27 3.48
C PHE A 36 -9.42 1.20 2.70
N MET A 37 -8.44 1.60 1.88
CA MET A 37 -7.59 0.67 1.14
C MET A 37 -6.77 -0.22 2.10
N PHE A 38 -6.18 0.36 3.15
CA PHE A 38 -5.49 -0.43 4.17
C PHE A 38 -6.43 -1.43 4.85
N GLN A 39 -7.63 -1.00 5.22
CA GLN A 39 -8.60 -1.89 5.84
C GLN A 39 -9.04 -3.03 4.91
N MET A 40 -9.19 -2.76 3.62
CA MET A 40 -9.46 -3.78 2.61
C MET A 40 -8.33 -4.81 2.49
N VAL A 41 -7.07 -4.39 2.54
CA VAL A 41 -5.92 -5.31 2.53
C VAL A 41 -5.94 -6.20 3.77
N VAL A 42 -6.22 -5.64 4.94
CA VAL A 42 -6.36 -6.41 6.19
C VAL A 42 -7.48 -7.43 6.09
N TRP A 43 -8.64 -7.06 5.57
CA TRP A 43 -9.76 -7.98 5.38
C TRP A 43 -9.46 -9.06 4.34
N TYR A 44 -8.78 -8.71 3.25
CA TYR A 44 -8.34 -9.68 2.28
C TYR A 44 -7.40 -10.72 2.92
N ASP A 45 -6.46 -10.28 3.74
CA ASP A 45 -5.54 -11.16 4.46
C ASP A 45 -6.26 -12.09 5.46
N LEU A 46 -7.21 -11.54 6.21
CA LEU A 46 -7.95 -12.30 7.23
C LEU A 46 -8.97 -13.28 6.65
N TYR A 47 -9.71 -12.87 5.61
CA TYR A 47 -10.86 -13.64 5.11
C TYR A 47 -10.55 -14.48 3.88
N VAL A 48 -9.54 -14.12 3.09
CA VAL A 48 -9.15 -14.88 1.89
C VAL A 48 -7.85 -15.61 2.13
N TYR A 49 -6.81 -14.88 2.52
CA TYR A 49 -5.47 -15.40 2.54
C TYR A 49 -5.25 -16.40 3.68
N THR A 50 -5.59 -16.01 4.91
CA THR A 50 -5.36 -16.83 6.12
C THR A 50 -6.09 -18.17 6.07
N PRO A 51 -7.39 -18.25 5.70
CA PRO A 51 -8.08 -19.54 5.59
C PRO A 51 -7.46 -20.43 4.52
N LEU A 52 -7.10 -19.87 3.37
CA LEU A 52 -6.45 -20.60 2.29
C LEU A 52 -5.09 -21.16 2.74
N GLN A 53 -4.29 -20.37 3.47
CA GLN A 53 -3.04 -20.84 4.07
C GLN A 53 -3.28 -21.98 5.06
N ILE A 54 -4.25 -21.85 5.97
CA ILE A 54 -4.57 -22.89 6.96
C ILE A 54 -4.92 -24.20 6.26
N HIS A 55 -5.81 -24.14 5.25
CA HIS A 55 -6.28 -25.33 4.54
C HIS A 55 -5.24 -25.96 3.61
N LEU A 56 -4.38 -25.16 2.97
CA LEU A 56 -3.33 -25.67 2.09
C LEU A 56 -2.04 -26.07 2.82
N SER A 57 -1.80 -25.56 4.03
CA SER A 57 -0.58 -25.85 4.80
C SER A 57 -0.30 -27.36 4.97
N PRO A 58 -1.27 -28.25 5.25
CA PRO A 58 -1.00 -29.67 5.41
C PRO A 58 -0.64 -30.34 4.09
N CYS A 59 -1.21 -29.87 2.98
CA CYS A 59 -0.88 -30.33 1.64
C CYS A 59 0.55 -29.91 1.27
N MET A 60 0.91 -28.64 1.51
CA MET A 60 2.25 -28.12 1.24
C MET A 60 3.33 -28.77 2.10
N ALA A 61 3.01 -29.15 3.34
CA ALA A 61 3.92 -29.86 4.23
C ALA A 61 4.28 -31.28 3.72
N ARG A 62 3.43 -31.89 2.88
CA ARG A 62 3.67 -33.22 2.30
C ARG A 62 4.53 -33.16 1.04
N ILE A 63 4.69 -31.98 0.43
CA ILE A 63 5.51 -31.83 -0.77
C ILE A 63 6.99 -31.81 -0.34
N PRO A 64 7.83 -32.74 -0.83
CA PRO A 64 9.25 -32.75 -0.51
C PRO A 64 9.87 -31.44 -1.00
N ARG A 65 10.54 -30.70 -0.10
CA ARG A 65 11.22 -29.44 -0.46
C ARG A 65 12.54 -29.66 -1.16
N PHE A 66 13.16 -30.80 -0.88
CA PHE A 66 14.47 -31.17 -1.38
C PHE A 66 14.46 -32.61 -1.88
N ILE A 67 15.16 -32.85 -2.98
CA ILE A 67 15.51 -34.19 -3.45
C ILE A 67 17.02 -34.33 -3.34
N ARG A 68 17.50 -35.47 -2.82
CA ARG A 68 18.92 -35.82 -2.83
C ARG A 68 19.18 -36.80 -3.97
N ILE A 69 20.11 -36.45 -4.85
CA ILE A 69 20.57 -37.30 -5.96
C ILE A 69 22.09 -37.41 -5.80
N GLY A 70 22.57 -38.56 -5.29
CA GLY A 70 23.96 -38.71 -4.87
C GLY A 70 24.34 -37.71 -3.78
N ASP A 71 25.44 -36.98 -3.98
CA ASP A 71 25.91 -35.94 -3.06
C ASP A 71 25.21 -34.57 -3.23
N GLN A 72 24.34 -34.44 -4.23
CA GLN A 72 23.68 -33.17 -4.52
C GLN A 72 22.30 -33.11 -3.84
N CYS A 73 22.03 -31.99 -3.17
CA CYS A 73 20.72 -31.66 -2.62
C CYS A 73 20.10 -30.56 -3.48
N ILE A 74 19.00 -30.88 -4.16
CA ILE A 74 18.31 -29.97 -5.07
C ILE A 74 17.00 -29.55 -4.43
N THR A 75 16.75 -28.25 -4.30
CA THR A 75 15.45 -27.72 -3.88
C THR A 75 14.45 -27.89 -5.01
N VAL A 76 13.47 -28.77 -4.84
CA VAL A 76 12.41 -29.03 -5.83
C VAL A 76 11.14 -28.25 -5.55
N PHE A 77 10.96 -27.79 -4.31
CA PHE A 77 9.77 -27.03 -3.94
C PHE A 77 10.14 -25.94 -2.95
N ASN A 78 10.24 -24.72 -3.46
CA ASN A 78 10.39 -23.51 -2.67
C ASN A 78 9.02 -22.82 -2.59
N ALA A 79 8.11 -23.33 -1.75
CA ALA A 79 6.88 -22.62 -1.43
C ALA A 79 7.19 -21.42 -0.51
N ASN A 80 7.73 -20.42 -1.19
CA ASN A 80 7.91 -19.00 -0.89
C ASN A 80 6.69 -18.16 -0.51
N ILE A 81 5.47 -18.70 -0.61
CA ILE A 81 4.34 -17.89 -1.07
C ILE A 81 3.92 -16.79 -0.07
N VAL A 82 4.33 -16.85 1.20
CA VAL A 82 4.02 -15.80 2.20
C VAL A 82 5.02 -15.64 3.34
N THR A 83 5.91 -16.60 3.57
CA THR A 83 6.90 -16.43 4.65
C THR A 83 7.84 -15.25 4.39
N TYR A 84 8.16 -14.97 3.12
CA TYR A 84 9.04 -13.84 2.76
C TYR A 84 8.32 -12.48 2.73
N SER A 85 7.01 -12.44 2.42
CA SER A 85 6.25 -11.18 2.36
C SER A 85 5.83 -10.66 3.74
N ARG A 86 5.84 -11.52 4.77
CA ARG A 86 5.54 -11.13 6.16
C ARG A 86 6.77 -10.99 7.06
N THR A 87 7.98 -11.20 6.53
CA THR A 87 9.25 -11.09 7.30
C THR A 87 10.11 -9.89 6.92
N LEU A 88 9.69 -9.07 5.96
CA LEU A 88 10.33 -7.81 5.58
C LEU A 88 9.48 -6.61 6.02
#